data_AF-A0A531MHX2-F1
#
_entry.id   AF-A0A531MHX2-F1
#
_cell.length_a   1.000
_cell.length_b   1.000
_cell.length_c   1.000
_cell.angle_alpha   90.00
_cell.angle_beta   90.00
_cell.angle_gamma   90.00
#
_symmetry.space_group_name_H-M   'P 1'
#
loop_
_entity.id
_entity.type
_entity.pdbx_description
1 polymer ?
#
loop_
_entity_poly.entity_id
_entity_poly.type
_entity_poly.pdbx_seq_one_letter_code
_entity_poly.pdbx_strand_id
1 'polypeptide(L)' 'VDTIGGMIFNTLGRVPARGEVVQAIPGFEFHVLDADPRRVKRVRIVQSQKGERRRRATARTEQA' A
#
# COMPACT_ATOMS: atom_id res chain seq x y z
N VAL A 1 13.63 3.81 6.74
CA VAL A 1 12.19 4.05 7.03
C VAL A 1 11.63 2.70 7.35
N ASP A 2 11.29 2.47 8.61
CA ASP A 2 11.20 1.09 9.12
C ASP A 2 9.76 0.70 9.49
N THR A 3 8.81 1.63 9.24
CA THR A 3 7.38 1.43 9.51
C THR A 3 6.54 1.64 8.25
N ILE A 4 5.40 0.96 8.19
CA ILE A 4 4.42 1.12 7.10
C ILE A 4 3.92 2.57 7.02
N GLY A 5 3.64 3.20 8.15
CA GLY A 5 3.22 4.60 8.19
C GLY A 5 4.30 5.54 7.66
N GLY A 6 5.56 5.30 8.03
CA GLY A 6 6.69 6.06 7.50
C GLY A 6 6.86 5.88 5.99
N MET A 7 6.65 4.66 5.46
CA MET A 7 6.70 4.41 4.03
C MET A 7 5.61 5.20 3.30
N ILE A 8 4.37 5.12 3.77
CA ILE A 8 3.24 5.86 3.18
C ILE A 8 3.52 7.37 3.19
N PHE A 9 4.02 7.90 4.31
CA PHE A 9 4.42 9.30 4.42
C PHE A 9 5.52 9.68 3.42
N ASN A 10 6.57 8.87 3.31
CA ASN A 10 7.68 9.13 2.39
C ASN A 10 7.24 9.11 0.93
N THR A 11 6.28 8.26 0.57
CA THR A 11 5.70 8.24 -0.78
C THR A 11 4.84 9.47 -1.06
N LEU A 12 4.10 9.98 -0.06
CA LEU A 12 3.17 11.11 -0.24
C LEU A 12 3.78 12.49 0.02
N GLY A 13 4.89 12.57 0.77
CA GLY A 13 5.47 13.83 1.25
C GLY A 13 4.62 14.56 2.30
N ARG A 14 3.53 13.96 2.78
CA ARG A 14 2.60 14.50 3.77
C ARG A 14 1.94 13.39 4.58
N VAL A 15 1.31 13.75 5.70
CA VAL A 15 0.50 12.82 6.48
C VAL A 15 -0.85 12.59 5.76
N PRO A 16 -1.24 11.34 5.45
CA PRO A 16 -2.51 11.06 4.80
C PRO A 16 -3.69 11.19 5.77
N ALA A 17 -4.85 11.54 5.23
CA ALA A 17 -6.07 11.69 6.01
C ALA A 17 -6.78 10.35 6.19
N ARG A 18 -7.65 10.27 7.21
CA ARG A 18 -8.57 9.14 7.36
C ARG A 18 -9.46 9.02 6.12
N GLY A 19 -9.63 7.79 5.64
CA GLY A 19 -10.41 7.45 4.45
C GLY A 19 -9.61 7.50 3.15
N GLU A 20 -8.37 8.00 3.18
CA GLU A 20 -7.50 8.04 2.01
C GLU A 20 -7.02 6.64 1.62
N VAL A 21 -6.96 6.36 0.32
CA VAL A 21 -6.41 5.12 -0.23
C VAL A 21 -5.12 5.44 -0.98
N VAL A 22 -4.03 4.81 -0.57
CA VAL A 22 -2.69 5.08 -1.08
C VAL A 22 -2.16 3.83 -1.75
N GLN A 23 -1.65 3.96 -2.97
CA GLN A 23 -0.98 2.87 -3.67
C GLN A 23 0.54 3.07 -3.62
N ALA A 24 1.14 2.82 -2.45
CA ALA A 24 2.57 3.00 -2.25
C ALA A 24 3.42 1.86 -2.83
N ILE A 25 2.86 0.65 -2.90
CA ILE A 25 3.53 -0.55 -3.43
C ILE A 25 2.69 -1.12 -4.58
N PRO A 26 3.28 -1.44 -5.74
CA PRO A 26 2.55 -2.09 -6.83
C PRO A 26 1.83 -3.36 -6.36
N GLY A 27 0.53 -3.45 -6.65
CA GLY A 27 -0.28 -4.60 -6.25
C GLY A 27 -0.83 -4.55 -4.82
N PHE A 28 -0.55 -3.50 -4.05
CA PHE A 28 -1.14 -3.28 -2.73
C PHE A 28 -1.79 -1.92 -2.62
N GLU A 29 -2.93 -1.89 -1.94
CA GLU A 29 -3.67 -0.69 -1.60
C GLU A 29 -3.69 -0.52 -0.09
N PHE A 30 -3.33 0.68 0.37
CA PHE A 30 -3.26 1.04 1.78
C PHE A 30 -4.41 1.98 2.10
N HIS A 31 -5.40 1.45 2.81
CA HIS A 31 -6.61 2.16 3.21
C HIS A 31 -6.38 2.74 4.61
N VAL A 32 -6.31 4.06 4.72
CA VAL A 32 -6.09 4.75 5.99
C VAL A 32 -7.38 4.73 6.79
N LEU A 33 -7.47 3.84 7.77
CA LEU A 33 -8.67 3.70 8.59
C LEU A 33 -8.74 4.74 9.69
N ASP A 34 -7.58 5.10 10.24
CA ASP A 34 -7.46 6.09 11.30
C ASP A 34 -6.09 6.77 11.25
N ALA A 35 -6.11 8.09 11.32
CA ALA A 35 -4.93 8.94 11.30
C ALA A 35 -5.21 10.21 12.09
N ASP A 36 -4.16 10.74 12.73
CA ASP A 36 -4.12 12.10 13.25
C ASP A 36 -3.19 12.96 12.38
N PRO A 37 -3.19 14.31 12.54
CA PRO A 37 -2.40 15.20 11.67
C PRO A 37 -0.89 14.94 11.67
N ARG A 38 -0.37 14.16 12.63
CA ARG A 38 1.06 13.88 12.78
C ARG A 38 1.41 12.43 12.42
N ARG A 39 0.46 11.50 12.52
CA ARG A 39 0.75 10.06 12.35
C ARG A 39 -0.47 9.26 11.92
N VAL A 40 -0.21 8.24 11.10
CA VAL A 40 -1.17 7.19 10.76
C VAL A 40 -1.25 6.16 11.89
N LYS A 41 -2.46 5.93 12.42
CA LYS A 41 -2.69 5.00 13.55
C LYS A 41 -3.05 3.60 13.08
N ARG A 42 -3.91 3.49 12.06
CA ARG A 42 -4.33 2.20 11.51
C ARG A 42 -4.48 2.26 10.00
N VAL A 43 -3.97 1.22 9.37
CA VAL A 43 -4.06 1.01 7.93
C VAL A 43 -4.59 -0.39 7.68
N ARG A 44 -5.52 -0.52 6.73
CA ARG A 44 -5.89 -1.81 6.15
C ARG A 44 -5.13 -1.96 4.85
N ILE A 45 -4.52 -3.13 4.66
CA ILE A 45 -3.78 -3.45 3.44
C ILE A 45 -4.62 -4.44 2.64
N VAL A 46 -4.83 -4.13 1.37
CA VAL A 46 -5.56 -4.98 0.43
C VAL A 46 -4.63 -5.31 -0.72
N GLN A 47 -4.56 -6.59 -1.09
CA GLN A 47 -3.88 -7.00 -2.33
C GLN A 47 -4.79 -6.68 -3.51
N SER A 48 -4.30 -5.81 -4.41
CA SER A 48 -5.02 -5.47 -5.62
C SER A 48 -4.98 -6.66 -6.59
N GLN A 49 -6.13 -6.99 -7.18
CA GLN A 49 -6.26 -8.08 -8.16
C GLN A 49 -5.31 -7.91 -9.37
N LYS A 50 -4.87 -6.67 -9.66
CA LYS A 50 -3.84 -6.40 -10.68
C LYS A 50 -2.46 -6.96 -10.28
N GLY A 51 -2.08 -6.90 -9.00
CA GLY A 51 -0.82 -7.48 -8.50
C GLY A 51 -0.85 -9.01 -8.48
N GLU A 52 -1.99 -9.58 -8.13
CA GLU A 52 -2.26 -11.02 -8.19
C GLU A 52 -2.11 -11.56 -9.63
N ARG A 53 -2.76 -10.90 -10.59
CA ARG A 53 -2.67 -11.27 -12.01
C ARG A 53 -1.24 -11.19 -12.54
N ARG A 54 -0.49 -10.15 -12.16
CA ARG A 54 0.91 -9.99 -12.59
C ARG A 54 1.81 -11.09 -12.03
N ARG A 55 1.69 -11.45 -10.74
CA ARG A 55 2.42 -12.59 -10.16
C ARG A 55 2.11 -13.92 -10.87
N ARG A 56 0.84 -14.19 -11.17
CA ARG A 56 0.46 -15.41 -11.90
C ARG A 56 0.98 -15.43 -13.34
N ALA A 57 1.05 -14.28 -13.99
CA ALA A 57 1.62 -14.19 -15.33
C ALA A 57 3.12 -14.50 -15.31
N THR A 58 3.89 -13.89 -14.40
CA THR A 58 5.33 -14.16 -14.28
C THR A 58 5.63 -15.61 -13.89
N ALA A 59 4.91 -16.15 -12.90
CA ALA A 59 5.10 -17.53 -12.44
C ALA A 59 4.78 -18.58 -13.51
N ARG A 60 3.92 -18.26 -14.50
CA ARG A 60 3.65 -19.15 -15.64
C ARG A 60 4.78 -19.12 -16.67
N THR A 61 5.50 -18.01 -16.79
CA THR A 61 6.64 -17.88 -17.72
C THR A 61 7.89 -18.58 -17.17
N GLU A 62 8.05 -18.63 -15.85
CA GLU A 62 9.18 -19.31 -15.19
C GLU A 62 9.05 -20.85 -15.15
N GLN A 63 7.86 -21.40 -15.44
CA GLN A 63 7.58 -22.84 -15.46
C GLN A 63 7.65 -23.45 -16.87
N ALA A 64 8.06 -22.68 -17.88
CA ALA A 64 8.09 -23.08 -19.29
C ALA A 64 9.52 -23.13 -19.83
#